data_AF-A0A7C5VZ22-F1
#
_entry.id   AF-A0A7C5VZ22-F1
#
_cell.length_a   1.000
_cell.length_b   1.000
_cell.length_c   1.000
_cell.angle_alpha   90.00
_cell.angle_beta   90.00
_cell.angle_gamma   90.00
#
_symmetry.space_group_name_H-M   'P 1'
#
loop_
_entity.id
_entity.type
_entity.pdbx_description
1 polymer ?
#
loop_
_entity_poly.entity_id
_entity_poly.type
_entity_poly.pdbx_seq_one_letter_code
_entity_poly.pdbx_strand_id
1 'polypeptide(L)'
;MWAEAVSAVVTLERHGYRLRSLREVTAGRPLRPYHVLLALIQEGYATNLATAHELTKRLGEPMTVDLPLERVVAAAHAAEGVCVLAHPGRDDATGRLTEDSLVQILAEVPIDGLEVHYRSHSPEQTAMFRQWCERYGLVASTGSDSHAPGHPVDPISYPAEWAAELLGRFGVEVALSELPSGSYRGNL
;
A
#
# COMPACT_ATOMS: atom_id res chain seq x y z
N MET A 1 11.60 -2.46 -8.92
CA MET A 1 10.84 -1.71 -9.96
C MET A 1 11.16 -2.12 -11.42
N TRP A 2 12.30 -1.76 -12.01
CA TRP A 2 12.58 -2.11 -13.43
C TRP A 2 12.92 -3.60 -13.64
N ALA A 3 13.72 -4.17 -12.73
CA ALA A 3 14.10 -5.59 -12.76
C ALA A 3 12.88 -6.53 -12.59
N GLU A 4 11.93 -6.17 -11.72
CA GLU A 4 10.69 -6.93 -11.51
C GLU A 4 9.82 -6.96 -12.76
N ALA A 5 9.68 -5.81 -13.44
CA ALA A 5 8.89 -5.74 -14.67
C ALA A 5 9.48 -6.61 -15.78
N VAL A 6 10.81 -6.61 -15.93
CA VAL A 6 11.51 -7.51 -16.88
C VAL A 6 11.33 -8.98 -16.48
N SER A 7 11.48 -9.30 -15.20
CA SER A 7 11.27 -10.65 -14.67
C SER A 7 9.84 -11.15 -14.93
N ALA A 8 8.84 -10.31 -14.67
CA ALA A 8 7.44 -10.63 -14.93
C ALA A 8 7.18 -10.93 -16.42
N VAL A 9 7.76 -10.12 -17.34
CA VAL A 9 7.67 -10.38 -18.79
C VAL A 9 8.27 -11.73 -19.15
N VAL A 10 9.48 -12.05 -18.66
CA VAL A 10 10.14 -13.34 -18.93
C VAL A 10 9.31 -14.51 -18.40
N THR A 11 8.77 -14.39 -17.19
CA THR A 11 7.92 -15.42 -16.58
C THR A 11 6.63 -15.63 -17.38
N LEU A 12 5.98 -14.55 -17.81
CA LEU A 12 4.78 -14.60 -18.64
C LEU A 12 5.05 -15.27 -20.00
N GLU A 13 6.15 -14.90 -20.66
CA GLU A 13 6.53 -15.48 -21.95
C GLU A 13 6.87 -16.96 -21.88
N ARG A 14 7.48 -17.41 -20.78
CA ARG A 14 7.74 -18.84 -20.50
C ARG A 14 6.45 -19.65 -20.36
N HIS A 15 5.38 -19.02 -19.87
CA HIS A 15 4.07 -19.64 -19.72
C HIS A 15 3.14 -19.39 -20.92
N GLY A 16 3.68 -18.87 -22.03
CA GLY A 16 2.94 -18.71 -23.30
C GLY A 16 2.18 -17.40 -23.46
N TYR A 17 2.28 -16.46 -22.51
CA TYR A 17 1.67 -15.13 -22.63
C TYR A 17 2.58 -14.22 -23.46
N ARG A 18 2.10 -13.71 -24.60
CA ARG A 18 2.87 -12.86 -25.52
C ARG A 18 2.41 -11.41 -25.41
N LEU A 19 3.26 -10.53 -24.87
CA LEU A 19 2.90 -9.14 -24.58
C LEU A 19 3.35 -8.19 -25.72
N ARG A 20 2.67 -8.22 -26.86
CA ARG A 20 3.06 -7.48 -28.09
C ARG A 20 2.90 -5.98 -27.92
N SER A 21 1.90 -5.57 -27.14
CA SER A 21 1.54 -4.20 -26.81
C SER A 21 2.50 -3.51 -25.82
N LEU A 22 3.53 -4.19 -25.28
CA LEU A 22 4.46 -3.60 -24.30
C LEU A 22 5.08 -2.26 -24.74
N ARG A 23 5.45 -2.14 -26.02
CA ARG A 23 6.01 -0.89 -26.57
C ARG A 23 4.99 0.24 -26.63
N GLU A 24 3.73 -0.11 -26.91
CA GLU A 24 2.64 0.85 -26.98
C GLU A 24 2.27 1.36 -25.58
N VAL A 25 2.04 0.45 -24.62
CA VAL A 25 1.63 0.82 -23.25
C VAL A 25 2.73 1.57 -22.49
N THR A 26 4.00 1.32 -22.80
CA THR A 26 5.12 2.08 -22.21
C THR A 26 5.21 3.49 -22.79
N ALA A 27 4.81 3.70 -24.04
CA ALA A 27 4.84 5.00 -24.73
C ALA A 27 6.21 5.71 -24.60
N GLY A 28 7.31 4.96 -24.74
CA GLY A 28 8.68 5.46 -24.62
C GLY A 28 9.16 5.72 -23.18
N ARG A 29 8.33 5.47 -22.17
CA ARG A 29 8.69 5.56 -20.74
C ARG A 29 9.37 4.27 -20.26
N PRO A 30 10.14 4.32 -19.17
CA PRO A 30 10.71 3.12 -18.56
C PRO A 30 9.64 2.07 -18.23
N LEU A 31 9.95 0.80 -18.52
CA LEU A 31 9.07 -0.33 -18.19
C LEU A 31 8.83 -0.40 -16.67
N ARG A 32 7.59 -0.66 -16.27
CA ARG A 32 7.16 -0.78 -14.86
C ARG A 32 6.17 -1.95 -14.77
N PRO A 33 5.99 -2.58 -13.61
CA PRO A 33 5.03 -3.69 -13.46
C PRO A 33 3.63 -3.33 -13.96
N TYR A 34 3.18 -2.10 -13.71
CA TYR A 34 1.92 -1.57 -14.24
C TYR A 34 1.79 -1.68 -15.77
N HIS A 35 2.86 -1.42 -16.53
CA HIS A 35 2.85 -1.56 -17.99
C HIS A 35 2.69 -3.03 -18.42
N VAL A 36 3.22 -3.98 -17.64
CA VAL A 36 3.04 -5.42 -17.87
C VAL A 36 1.56 -5.80 -17.68
N LEU A 37 0.93 -5.28 -16.63
CA LEU A 37 -0.50 -5.49 -16.38
C LEU A 37 -1.39 -4.88 -17.48
N LEU A 38 -1.05 -3.67 -17.95
CA LEU A 38 -1.76 -3.06 -19.07
C LEU A 38 -1.63 -3.88 -20.36
N ALA A 39 -0.43 -4.38 -20.66
CA ALA A 39 -0.23 -5.24 -21.82
C ALA A 39 -1.06 -6.53 -21.70
N LEU A 40 -1.12 -7.17 -20.53
CA LEU A 40 -1.99 -8.34 -20.31
C LEU A 40 -3.46 -8.06 -20.60
N ILE A 41 -3.96 -6.88 -20.24
CA ILE A 41 -5.33 -6.47 -20.53
C ILE A 41 -5.51 -6.21 -22.03
N GLN A 42 -4.57 -5.50 -22.66
CA GLN A 42 -4.65 -5.14 -24.07
C GLN A 42 -4.57 -6.37 -25.00
N GLU A 43 -3.82 -7.41 -24.63
CA GLU A 43 -3.78 -8.69 -25.35
C GLU A 43 -5.01 -9.59 -25.06
N GLY A 44 -5.88 -9.20 -24.11
CA GLY A 44 -7.07 -9.96 -23.73
C GLY A 44 -6.83 -11.12 -22.77
N TYR A 45 -5.66 -11.22 -22.14
CA TYR A 45 -5.36 -12.24 -21.12
C TYR A 45 -5.98 -11.94 -19.75
N ALA A 46 -6.40 -10.69 -19.54
CA ALA A 46 -7.07 -10.21 -18.35
C ALA A 46 -8.14 -9.17 -18.73
N THR A 47 -9.17 -9.01 -17.91
CA THR A 47 -10.26 -8.05 -18.17
C THR A 47 -10.07 -6.72 -17.45
N ASN A 48 -9.19 -6.68 -16.46
CA ASN A 48 -8.89 -5.51 -15.65
C ASN A 48 -7.56 -5.71 -14.90
N LEU A 49 -7.09 -4.67 -14.18
CA LEU A 49 -5.82 -4.71 -13.45
C LEU A 49 -5.79 -5.78 -12.36
N ALA A 50 -6.92 -6.04 -11.69
CA ALA A 50 -7.00 -7.05 -10.65
C ALA A 50 -6.77 -8.46 -11.23
N THR A 51 -7.48 -8.82 -12.29
CA THR A 51 -7.32 -10.11 -12.97
C THR A 51 -5.95 -10.27 -13.63
N ALA A 52 -5.36 -9.16 -14.13
CA ALA A 52 -4.00 -9.17 -14.66
C ALA A 52 -2.98 -9.43 -13.55
N HIS A 53 -3.14 -8.80 -12.38
CA HIS A 53 -2.25 -8.98 -11.25
C HIS A 53 -2.38 -10.37 -10.62
N GLU A 54 -3.60 -10.92 -10.52
CA GLU A 54 -3.80 -12.30 -10.07
C GLU A 54 -3.14 -13.31 -11.01
N LEU A 55 -3.15 -13.05 -12.33
CA LEU A 55 -2.42 -13.86 -13.28
C LEU A 55 -0.90 -13.81 -13.04
N THR A 56 -0.33 -12.63 -12.80
CA THR A 56 1.12 -12.51 -12.53
C THR A 56 1.52 -13.20 -11.23
N LYS A 57 0.73 -13.03 -10.16
CA LYS A 57 0.91 -13.76 -8.89
C LYS A 57 0.89 -15.26 -9.07
N ARG A 58 -0.12 -15.81 -9.78
CA ARG A 58 -0.27 -17.26 -10.01
C ARG A 58 0.93 -17.86 -10.74
N LEU A 59 1.55 -17.10 -11.62
CA LEU A 59 2.72 -17.55 -12.40
C LEU A 59 4.04 -17.38 -11.66
N GLY A 60 3.98 -16.97 -10.40
CA GLY A 60 5.14 -16.82 -9.54
C GLY A 60 5.87 -15.52 -9.78
N GLU A 61 5.15 -14.38 -9.86
CA GLU A 61 5.77 -13.09 -9.55
C GLU A 61 6.54 -13.26 -8.24
N PRO A 62 7.89 -13.25 -8.28
CA PRO A 62 8.66 -13.56 -7.10
C PRO A 62 8.46 -12.40 -6.13
N MET A 63 7.77 -12.68 -5.02
CA MET A 63 7.71 -11.75 -3.90
C MET A 63 9.11 -11.74 -3.27
N THR A 64 10.00 -10.96 -3.88
CA THR A 64 11.39 -10.89 -3.46
C THR A 64 11.45 -9.80 -2.40
N VAL A 65 11.65 -10.22 -1.15
CA VAL A 65 12.02 -9.30 -0.09
C VAL A 65 13.50 -8.99 -0.29
N ASP A 66 13.77 -7.90 -1.00
CA ASP A 66 15.15 -7.53 -1.37
C ASP A 66 15.95 -7.03 -0.16
N LEU A 67 15.28 -6.58 0.91
CA LEU A 67 15.91 -6.04 2.11
C LEU A 67 15.19 -6.51 3.39
N PRO A 68 15.94 -6.91 4.44
CA PRO A 68 15.38 -7.14 5.77
C PRO A 68 14.62 -5.92 6.29
N LEU A 69 13.51 -6.15 6.99
CA LEU A 69 12.66 -5.08 7.51
C LEU A 69 13.45 -4.10 8.41
N GLU A 70 14.33 -4.63 9.26
CA GLU A 70 15.24 -3.86 10.12
C GLU A 70 16.09 -2.84 9.33
N ARG A 71 16.54 -3.20 8.12
CA ARG A 71 17.36 -2.33 7.27
C ARG A 71 16.53 -1.20 6.68
N VAL A 72 15.28 -1.47 6.35
CA VAL A 72 14.34 -0.47 5.83
C VAL A 72 13.99 0.54 6.94
N VAL A 73 13.62 0.06 8.12
CA VAL A 73 13.29 0.91 9.28
C VAL A 73 14.51 1.74 9.70
N ALA A 74 15.68 1.12 9.85
CA ALA A 74 16.90 1.83 10.22
C ALA A 74 17.30 2.90 9.20
N ALA A 75 17.12 2.63 7.90
CA ALA A 75 17.40 3.61 6.86
C ALA A 75 16.44 4.80 6.91
N ALA A 76 15.15 4.56 7.14
CA ALA A 76 14.15 5.62 7.31
C ALA A 76 14.49 6.51 8.52
N HIS A 77 14.78 5.89 9.68
CA HIS A 77 15.12 6.62 10.91
C HIS A 77 16.45 7.38 10.82
N ALA A 78 17.46 6.82 10.14
CA ALA A 78 18.73 7.51 9.91
C ALA A 78 18.56 8.77 9.04
N ALA A 79 17.48 8.84 8.26
CA ALA A 79 17.09 10.02 7.49
C ALA A 79 16.09 10.92 8.24
N GLU A 80 15.91 10.73 9.56
CA GLU A 80 14.91 11.44 10.39
C GLU A 80 13.46 11.24 9.92
N GLY A 81 13.22 10.17 9.14
CA GLY A 81 11.91 9.79 8.65
C GLY A 81 11.15 8.92 9.64
N VAL A 82 9.89 8.64 9.29
CA VAL A 82 8.99 7.74 10.02
C VAL A 82 8.63 6.53 9.17
N CYS A 83 8.52 5.36 9.79
CA CYS A 83 8.20 4.11 9.12
C CYS A 83 6.76 3.68 9.43
N VAL A 84 5.89 3.71 8.42
CA VAL A 84 4.47 3.37 8.54
C VAL A 84 4.16 2.12 7.72
N LEU A 85 3.44 1.15 8.30
CA LEU A 85 2.93 0.01 7.53
C LEU A 85 1.77 0.47 6.64
N ALA A 86 1.96 0.37 5.32
CA ALA A 86 0.98 0.76 4.32
C ALA A 86 -0.15 -0.28 4.18
N HIS A 87 -1.38 0.23 3.99
CA HIS A 87 -2.63 -0.47 3.70
C HIS A 87 -2.76 -1.86 4.36
N PRO A 88 -2.62 -1.98 5.70
CA PRO A 88 -2.53 -3.27 6.40
C PRO A 88 -3.78 -4.14 6.28
N GLY A 89 -4.94 -3.57 5.92
CA GLY A 89 -6.18 -4.30 5.71
C GLY A 89 -6.35 -4.88 4.30
N ARG A 90 -5.41 -4.61 3.39
CA ARG A 90 -5.40 -5.15 2.02
C ARG A 90 -4.95 -6.61 2.04
N ASP A 91 -5.66 -7.44 1.29
CA ASP A 91 -5.33 -8.87 1.16
C ASP A 91 -4.28 -9.06 0.07
N ASP A 92 -3.01 -8.91 0.47
CA ASP A 92 -1.85 -9.07 -0.40
C ASP A 92 -1.29 -10.50 -0.33
N ALA A 93 -0.14 -10.75 -0.97
CA ALA A 93 0.45 -12.09 -1.03
C ALA A 93 0.80 -12.70 0.35
N THR A 94 0.98 -11.86 1.38
CA THR A 94 1.19 -12.26 2.78
C THR A 94 -0.11 -12.31 3.60
N GLY A 95 -1.26 -12.06 2.98
CA GLY A 95 -2.53 -11.85 3.65
C GLY A 95 -2.63 -10.47 4.33
N ARG A 96 -3.76 -10.24 5.00
CA ARG A 96 -4.01 -9.04 5.81
C ARG A 96 -3.20 -9.07 7.10
N LEU A 97 -2.81 -7.89 7.58
CA LEU A 97 -2.13 -7.77 8.88
C LEU A 97 -3.03 -8.27 10.02
N THR A 98 -2.51 -9.18 10.83
CA THR A 98 -3.12 -9.62 12.09
C THR A 98 -2.43 -8.95 13.27
N GLU A 99 -3.11 -8.91 14.43
CA GLU A 99 -2.51 -8.36 15.65
C GLU A 99 -1.26 -9.15 16.06
N ASP A 100 -1.29 -10.48 15.96
CA ASP A 100 -0.13 -11.34 16.23
C ASP A 100 1.07 -10.99 15.33
N SER A 101 0.82 -10.78 14.04
CA SER A 101 1.87 -10.37 13.09
C SER A 101 2.41 -8.99 13.41
N LEU A 102 1.55 -8.05 13.82
CA LEU A 102 1.97 -6.73 14.27
C LEU A 102 2.86 -6.82 15.52
N VAL A 103 2.48 -7.63 16.51
CA VAL A 103 3.29 -7.85 17.72
C VAL A 103 4.65 -8.45 17.38
N GLN A 104 4.71 -9.39 16.44
CA GLN A 104 5.98 -9.95 15.95
C GLN A 104 6.84 -8.88 15.28
N ILE A 105 6.26 -8.05 14.40
CA ILE A 105 6.97 -6.94 13.77
C ILE A 105 7.52 -5.97 14.83
N LEU A 106 6.71 -5.58 15.80
CA LEU A 106 7.11 -4.66 16.88
C LEU A 106 8.18 -5.23 17.81
N ALA A 107 8.26 -6.56 17.93
CA ALA A 107 9.32 -7.23 18.68
C ALA A 107 10.66 -7.21 17.92
N GLU A 108 10.64 -7.14 16.59
CA GLU A 108 11.83 -7.14 15.75
C GLU A 108 12.33 -5.71 15.43
N VAL A 109 11.41 -4.78 15.16
CA VAL A 109 11.74 -3.44 14.66
C VAL A 109 10.81 -2.35 15.21
N PRO A 110 11.32 -1.14 15.44
CA PRO A 110 10.51 -0.01 15.92
C PRO A 110 9.82 0.70 14.75
N ILE A 111 8.73 0.14 14.20
CA ILE A 111 7.89 0.92 13.28
C ILE A 111 7.13 2.03 14.04
N ASP A 112 6.74 3.08 13.32
CA ASP A 112 6.15 4.29 13.92
C ASP A 112 4.64 4.35 13.83
N GLY A 113 4.04 3.71 12.82
CA GLY A 113 2.64 3.95 12.48
C GLY A 113 1.99 2.87 11.61
N LEU A 114 0.67 2.99 11.50
CA LEU A 114 -0.15 2.23 10.55
C LEU A 114 -0.89 3.19 9.62
N GLU A 115 -1.07 2.81 8.35
CA GLU A 115 -2.05 3.47 7.49
C GLU A 115 -3.45 3.03 7.93
N VAL A 116 -4.07 3.83 8.78
CA VAL A 116 -5.38 3.53 9.37
C VAL A 116 -6.49 3.82 8.37
N HIS A 117 -6.40 4.95 7.68
CA HIS A 117 -7.41 5.40 6.73
C HIS A 117 -6.96 5.13 5.30
N TYR A 118 -7.49 4.05 4.75
CA TYR A 118 -7.23 3.61 3.39
C TYR A 118 -8.55 3.30 2.70
N ARG A 119 -8.65 3.60 1.40
CA ARG A 119 -9.89 3.51 0.61
C ARG A 119 -10.60 2.16 0.63
N SER A 120 -9.89 1.08 0.92
CA SER A 120 -10.44 -0.28 0.95
C SER A 120 -10.60 -0.84 2.36
N HIS A 121 -10.27 -0.06 3.40
CA HIS A 121 -10.57 -0.47 4.77
C HIS A 121 -12.06 -0.33 5.05
N SER A 122 -12.66 -1.37 5.61
CA SER A 122 -14.00 -1.26 6.18
C SER A 122 -13.98 -0.35 7.43
N PRO A 123 -15.15 0.15 7.88
CA PRO A 123 -15.25 0.86 9.15
C PRO A 123 -14.68 0.06 10.33
N GLU A 124 -14.89 -1.26 10.34
CA GLU A 124 -14.37 -2.17 11.37
C GLU A 124 -12.84 -2.27 11.30
N GLN A 125 -12.26 -2.40 10.11
CA GLN A 125 -10.80 -2.40 9.94
C GLN A 125 -10.19 -1.08 10.39
N THR A 126 -10.81 0.04 10.02
CA THR A 126 -10.36 1.38 10.43
C THR A 126 -10.39 1.51 11.95
N ALA A 127 -11.50 1.12 12.60
CA ALA A 127 -11.63 1.16 14.05
C ALA A 127 -10.62 0.24 14.75
N MET A 128 -10.38 -0.95 14.20
CA MET A 128 -9.39 -1.90 14.71
C MET A 128 -7.96 -1.33 14.63
N PHE A 129 -7.55 -0.78 13.49
CA PHE A 129 -6.21 -0.19 13.33
C PHE A 129 -6.01 1.06 14.20
N ARG A 130 -7.06 1.86 14.44
CA ARG A 130 -7.01 2.96 15.43
C ARG A 130 -6.75 2.41 16.85
N GLN A 131 -7.47 1.37 17.26
CA GLN A 131 -7.26 0.74 18.57
C GLN A 131 -5.85 0.16 18.72
N TRP A 132 -5.29 -0.43 17.65
CA TRP A 132 -3.91 -0.89 17.67
C TRP A 132 -2.91 0.27 17.78
N CYS A 133 -3.15 1.38 17.09
CA CYS A 133 -2.32 2.58 17.22
C CYS A 133 -2.28 3.07 18.67
N GLU A 134 -3.44 3.21 19.31
CA GLU A 134 -3.55 3.59 20.73
C GLU A 134 -2.86 2.57 21.65
N ARG A 135 -3.08 1.27 21.41
CA ARG A 135 -2.54 0.18 22.26
C ARG A 135 -1.01 0.08 22.20
N TYR A 136 -0.43 0.26 21.02
CA TYR A 136 0.99 0.03 20.77
C TYR A 136 1.82 1.31 20.65
N GLY A 137 1.21 2.48 20.85
CA GLY A 137 1.89 3.78 20.75
C GLY A 137 2.34 4.12 19.32
N LEU A 138 1.53 3.73 18.33
CA LEU A 138 1.79 3.99 16.91
C LEU A 138 0.95 5.17 16.44
N VAL A 139 1.44 5.91 15.45
CA VAL A 139 0.69 7.01 14.82
C VAL A 139 -0.24 6.49 13.73
N ALA A 140 -1.37 7.16 13.56
CA ALA A 140 -2.27 6.93 12.44
C ALA A 140 -1.84 7.73 11.20
N SER A 141 -1.80 7.07 10.05
CA SER A 141 -1.63 7.70 8.73
C SER A 141 -2.87 7.53 7.86
N THR A 142 -2.92 8.28 6.76
CA THR A 142 -3.96 8.22 5.73
C THR A 142 -3.33 8.23 4.34
N GLY A 143 -3.91 7.52 3.38
CA GLY A 143 -3.43 7.53 2.00
C GLY A 143 -4.43 6.93 1.01
N SER A 144 -4.45 7.50 -0.20
CA SER A 144 -5.36 7.07 -1.27
C SER A 144 -4.78 5.96 -2.15
N ASP A 145 -3.45 5.81 -2.14
CA ASP A 145 -2.70 4.96 -3.07
C ASP A 145 -3.04 5.25 -4.55
N SER A 146 -3.32 6.52 -4.86
CA SER A 146 -3.54 6.98 -6.24
C SER A 146 -2.23 7.08 -7.01
N HIS A 147 -2.22 6.55 -8.22
CA HIS A 147 -1.04 6.47 -9.09
C HIS A 147 -1.09 7.46 -10.26
N ALA A 148 -2.30 7.82 -10.70
CA ALA A 148 -2.62 8.92 -11.61
C ALA A 148 -4.14 9.17 -11.61
N PRO A 149 -4.60 10.37 -11.97
CA PRO A 149 -6.03 10.59 -12.25
C PRO A 149 -6.56 9.57 -13.27
N GLY A 150 -7.70 8.96 -12.96
CA GLY A 150 -8.35 7.93 -13.77
C GLY A 150 -7.67 6.56 -13.78
N HIS A 151 -6.55 6.36 -13.08
CA HIS A 151 -5.79 5.11 -13.13
C HIS A 151 -5.07 4.75 -11.81
N PRO A 152 -5.41 3.64 -11.14
CA PRO A 152 -6.70 2.92 -11.11
C PRO A 152 -7.73 3.57 -10.18
N VAL A 153 -7.31 4.54 -9.37
CA VAL A 153 -8.15 5.31 -8.44
C VAL A 153 -7.69 6.76 -8.42
N ASP A 154 -8.66 7.66 -8.35
CA ASP A 154 -8.41 9.09 -8.17
C ASP A 154 -7.90 9.39 -6.76
N PRO A 155 -7.15 10.50 -6.59
CA PRO A 155 -6.73 10.97 -5.27
C PRO A 155 -7.93 11.20 -4.36
N ILE A 156 -7.86 10.66 -3.15
CA ILE A 156 -8.84 10.88 -2.08
C ILE A 156 -8.22 11.83 -1.05
N SER A 157 -8.96 12.88 -0.71
CA SER A 157 -8.59 13.80 0.37
C SER A 157 -9.15 13.29 1.70
N TYR A 158 -8.28 13.10 2.68
CA TYR A 158 -8.66 12.72 4.04
C TYR A 158 -8.54 13.93 4.99
N PRO A 159 -9.37 14.01 6.05
CA PRO A 159 -9.21 15.03 7.08
C PRO A 159 -7.83 14.96 7.75
N ALA A 160 -7.14 16.10 7.85
CA ALA A 160 -5.81 16.17 8.47
C ALA A 160 -5.81 15.73 9.94
N GLU A 161 -6.93 15.94 10.64
CA GLU A 161 -7.14 15.48 12.03
C GLU A 161 -6.94 13.97 12.20
N TRP A 162 -7.17 13.16 11.14
CA TRP A 162 -6.99 11.71 11.21
C TRP A 162 -5.52 11.27 11.23
N ALA A 163 -4.60 12.16 10.84
CA ALA A 163 -3.16 11.95 10.88
C ALA A 163 -2.45 13.03 11.72
N ALA A 164 -3.16 13.68 12.65
CA ALA A 164 -2.63 14.83 13.39
C ALA A 164 -1.35 14.49 14.17
N GLU A 165 -1.28 13.33 14.81
CA GLU A 165 -0.09 12.90 15.56
C GLU A 165 1.11 12.67 14.63
N LEU A 166 0.89 12.02 13.48
CA LEU A 166 1.91 11.83 12.46
C LEU A 166 2.40 13.18 11.92
N LEU A 167 1.49 14.10 11.59
CA LEU A 167 1.81 15.44 11.11
C LEU A 167 2.57 16.27 12.15
N GLY A 168 2.23 16.11 13.43
CA GLY A 168 2.93 16.73 14.56
C GLY A 168 4.40 16.31 14.67
N ARG A 169 4.75 15.08 14.28
CA ARG A 169 6.16 14.64 14.20
C ARG A 169 6.99 15.46 13.20
N PHE A 170 6.34 16.11 12.25
CA PHE A 170 6.95 17.01 11.27
C PHE A 170 6.75 18.50 11.60
N GLY A 171 6.31 18.81 12.83
CA GLY A 171 6.06 20.20 13.26
C GLY A 171 4.83 20.84 12.61
N VAL A 172 3.93 20.05 12.04
CA VAL A 172 2.68 20.55 11.47
C VAL A 172 1.59 20.52 12.54
N GLU A 173 1.15 21.71 12.95
CA GLU A 173 0.00 21.84 13.85
C GLU A 173 -1.31 21.66 13.08
N VAL A 174 -2.15 20.74 13.55
CA VAL A 174 -3.48 20.50 12.99
C VAL A 174 -4.53 21.04 13.95
N ALA A 175 -5.30 22.03 13.52
CA ALA A 175 -6.46 22.49 14.26
C ALA A 175 -7.49 21.34 14.32
N LEU A 176 -7.74 20.84 15.52
CA LEU A 176 -8.77 19.84 15.74
C LEU A 176 -10.12 20.52 15.69
N SER A 177 -11.04 19.96 14.90
CA SER A 177 -12.41 20.44 14.89
C SER A 177 -13.02 20.28 16.28
N GLU A 178 -13.66 21.34 16.80
CA GLU A 178 -14.47 21.26 18.03
C GLU A 178 -15.73 20.44 17.74
N LEU A 179 -15.59 19.10 17.68
CA LEU A 179 -16.74 18.22 17.79
C LEU A 179 -17.04 18.06 19.29
N PRO A 180 -18.29 18.27 19.73
CA PRO A 180 -18.64 18.11 21.13
C PRO A 180 -18.24 16.71 21.59
N SER A 181 -17.55 16.65 22.72
CA SER A 181 -17.14 15.43 23.39
C SER A 181 -18.35 14.51 23.59
N GLY A 182 -18.59 13.57 22.66
CA GLY A 182 -19.61 12.54 22.80
C GLY A 182 -20.52 12.31 21.59
N SER A 183 -19.98 11.94 20.43
CA SER A 183 -20.77 11.21 19.41
C SER A 183 -19.94 10.57 18.29
N TYR A 184 -18.87 9.84 18.61
CA TYR A 184 -18.49 8.71 17.73
C TYR A 184 -19.40 7.52 18.05
N ARG A 185 -20.68 7.62 17.62
CA ARG A 185 -21.49 6.44 17.35
C ARG A 185 -21.35 6.18 15.87
N GLY A 186 -20.80 5.01 15.53
CA GLY A 186 -20.69 4.55 14.16
C GLY A 186 -22.03 4.61 13.43
N ASN A 187 -21.94 4.92 12.13
CA ASN A 187 -22.71 4.39 11.01
C ASN A 187 -22.68 5.43 9.89
N LEU A 188 -22.09 5.06 8.75
CA LEU A 188 -22.78 4.84 7.47
C LEU A 188 -21.81 4.17 6.49
#